data_AF-A0A935FLS9-F1
#
_entry.id   AF-A0A935FLS9-F1
#
_cell.length_a   1.000
_cell.length_b   1.000
_cell.length_c   1.000
_cell.angle_alpha   90.00
_cell.angle_beta   90.00
_cell.angle_gamma   90.00
#
_symmetry.space_group_name_H-M   'P 1'
#
loop_
_entity.id
_entity.type
_entity.pdbx_description
1 polymer ?
#
loop_
_entity_poly.entity_id
_entity_poly.type
_entity_poly.pdbx_seq_one_letter_code
_entity_poly.pdbx_strand_id
1 'polypeptide(L)'
;MSRGRAIRWEERLLGFDLRVFSNEWPAERRAAYLLREVAQPGSADSAVWPSIFDGTVQARPAWVGPFQDLWEDLAALGQAVAALGETPRGELVAVTVHARERAGLGSFLEAHRGYDPWTGERVPLPYPLPERCSERWALIGYDVCDVWGLSGLSNCAYDSGHAAELRAAWAPRLNDRHLFVTLDDADAYRHVTDARVAEHAPFWVFGLWAVTGDALGGEGT
;
A
#
# COMPACT_ATOMS: atom_id res chain seq x y z
N MET A 1 -22.74 11.69 -31.65
CA MET A 1 -22.47 10.70 -30.60
C MET A 1 -20.97 10.73 -30.29
N SER A 2 -20.57 11.44 -29.24
CA SER A 2 -19.19 11.44 -28.77
C SER A 2 -18.91 10.06 -28.17
N ARG A 3 -17.93 9.32 -28.71
CA ARG A 3 -17.45 8.09 -28.06
C ARG A 3 -16.76 8.53 -26.78
N GLY A 4 -17.36 8.22 -25.63
CA GLY A 4 -16.74 8.45 -24.33
C GLY A 4 -15.37 7.80 -24.32
N ARG A 5 -14.32 8.61 -24.09
CA ARG A 5 -12.95 8.11 -23.96
C ARG A 5 -12.93 7.19 -22.73
N ALA A 6 -12.57 5.92 -22.93
CA ALA A 6 -12.39 4.99 -21.83
C ALA A 6 -11.40 5.60 -20.81
N ILE A 7 -11.78 5.59 -19.54
CA ILE A 7 -10.92 6.08 -18.46
C ILE A 7 -9.72 5.15 -18.39
N ARG A 8 -8.52 5.72 -18.44
CA ARG A 8 -7.26 4.98 -18.35
C ARG A 8 -6.64 5.25 -16.99
N TRP A 9 -6.39 4.20 -16.24
CA TRP A 9 -5.61 4.26 -15.01
C TRP A 9 -4.11 4.28 -15.34
N GLU A 10 -3.40 5.18 -14.68
CA GLU A 10 -1.95 5.11 -14.56
C GLU A 10 -1.62 4.33 -13.29
N GLU A 11 -0.63 3.45 -13.37
CA GLU A 11 -0.15 2.63 -12.26
C GLU A 11 1.36 2.83 -12.13
N ARG A 12 1.82 2.90 -10.88
CA ARG A 12 3.23 2.96 -10.56
C ARG A 12 3.56 2.05 -9.40
N LEU A 13 4.50 1.13 -9.61
CA LEU A 13 5.10 0.36 -8.53
C LEU A 13 5.99 1.27 -7.68
N LEU A 14 5.81 1.18 -6.36
CA LEU A 14 6.52 1.97 -5.36
C LEU A 14 7.64 1.19 -4.69
N GLY A 15 7.44 -0.11 -4.48
CA GLY A 15 8.42 -0.99 -3.87
C GLY A 15 7.78 -2.23 -3.28
N PHE A 16 8.52 -2.88 -2.41
CA PHE A 16 8.23 -4.19 -1.85
C PHE A 16 8.37 -4.20 -0.33
N ASP A 17 7.66 -5.11 0.32
CA ASP A 17 7.87 -5.37 1.74
C ASP A 17 7.48 -6.81 2.08
N LEU A 18 7.94 -7.32 3.22
CA LEU A 18 7.43 -8.55 3.80
C LEU A 18 6.54 -8.18 4.99
N ARG A 19 5.23 -8.31 4.79
CA ARG A 19 4.23 -7.94 5.79
C ARG A 19 3.87 -9.11 6.67
N VAL A 20 3.76 -8.87 7.97
CA VAL A 20 3.37 -9.87 8.95
C VAL A 20 2.09 -9.45 9.61
N PHE A 21 1.17 -10.38 9.77
CA PHE A 21 0.06 -10.13 10.67
C PHE A 21 0.56 -10.24 12.09
N SER A 22 0.49 -9.12 12.80
CA SER A 22 0.63 -9.13 14.24
C SER A 22 -0.58 -9.81 14.88
N ASN A 23 -0.57 -9.89 16.20
CA ASN A 23 -1.71 -10.40 16.99
C ASN A 23 -3.03 -9.80 16.50
N GLU A 24 -4.12 -10.53 16.71
CA GLU A 24 -5.46 -10.08 16.34
C GLU A 24 -5.74 -8.67 16.88
N TRP A 25 -6.27 -7.79 16.02
CA TRP A 25 -6.64 -6.44 16.43
C TRP A 25 -7.66 -6.49 17.57
N PRO A 26 -7.49 -5.74 18.67
CA PRO A 26 -8.51 -5.66 19.71
C PRO A 26 -9.87 -5.23 19.14
N ALA A 27 -10.97 -5.77 19.66
CA ALA A 27 -12.32 -5.48 19.17
C ALA A 27 -12.63 -3.96 19.16
N GLU A 28 -12.14 -3.22 20.15
CA GLU A 28 -12.27 -1.75 20.21
C GLU A 28 -11.60 -1.06 19.03
N ARG A 29 -10.38 -1.51 18.64
CA ARG A 29 -9.68 -0.98 17.47
C ARG A 29 -10.44 -1.33 16.19
N ARG A 30 -10.93 -2.56 16.05
CA ARG A 30 -11.74 -2.94 14.87
C ARG A 30 -13.01 -2.09 14.76
N ALA A 31 -13.72 -1.89 15.86
CA ALA A 31 -14.93 -1.07 15.90
C ALA A 31 -14.66 0.41 15.59
N ALA A 32 -13.49 0.94 15.94
CA ALA A 32 -13.12 2.33 15.67
C ALA A 32 -12.60 2.56 14.24
N TYR A 33 -11.94 1.56 13.63
CA TYR A 33 -11.14 1.75 12.42
C TYR A 33 -11.55 0.91 11.22
N LEU A 34 -12.46 -0.08 11.37
CA LEU A 34 -12.86 -0.94 10.25
C LEU A 34 -14.32 -0.71 9.84
N LEU A 35 -14.53 -0.69 8.54
CA LEU A 35 -15.86 -0.74 7.91
C LEU A 35 -16.41 -2.16 7.72
N ARG A 36 -15.58 -3.20 7.86
CA ARG A 36 -15.94 -4.62 7.72
C ARG A 36 -15.18 -5.38 8.79
N GLU A 37 -15.88 -6.21 9.54
CA GLU A 37 -15.25 -7.05 10.57
C GLU A 37 -14.32 -8.08 9.92
N VAL A 38 -13.02 -7.90 10.14
CA VAL A 38 -11.97 -8.86 9.80
C VAL A 38 -10.99 -8.96 10.96
N ALA A 39 -10.42 -10.14 11.18
CA ALA A 39 -9.43 -10.33 12.24
C ALA A 39 -8.11 -9.60 11.96
N GLN A 40 -7.74 -9.54 10.68
CA GLN A 40 -6.42 -9.16 10.20
C GLN A 40 -6.55 -8.33 8.91
N PRO A 41 -6.73 -7.00 9.02
CA PRO A 41 -6.82 -6.13 7.85
C PRO A 41 -5.47 -6.01 7.12
N GLY A 42 -5.49 -6.09 5.80
CA GLY A 42 -4.36 -5.69 4.95
C GLY A 42 -4.41 -4.18 4.71
N SER A 43 -3.24 -3.56 4.49
CA SER A 43 -3.10 -2.12 4.32
C SER A 43 -1.73 -1.76 3.75
N ALA A 44 -1.61 -0.65 3.03
CA ALA A 44 -0.30 -0.08 2.69
C ALA A 44 0.36 0.60 3.91
N ASP A 45 -0.47 1.05 4.86
CA ASP A 45 -0.06 1.58 6.15
C ASP A 45 0.60 0.51 7.04
N SER A 46 1.87 0.72 7.41
CA SER A 46 2.63 -0.19 8.26
C SER A 46 2.15 -0.25 9.71
N ALA A 47 1.44 0.78 10.20
CA ALA A 47 0.81 0.70 11.52
C ALA A 47 -0.43 -0.21 11.52
N VAL A 48 -0.96 -0.55 10.33
CA VAL A 48 -2.07 -1.47 10.15
C VAL A 48 -1.61 -2.87 9.78
N TRP A 49 -0.75 -2.98 8.76
CA TRP A 49 -0.12 -4.23 8.34
C TRP A 49 1.41 -4.10 8.49
N PRO A 50 1.98 -4.47 9.64
CA PRO A 50 3.39 -4.22 9.93
C PRO A 50 4.34 -4.96 8.98
N SER A 51 5.49 -4.35 8.74
CA SER A 51 6.61 -5.06 8.13
C SER A 51 7.25 -6.00 9.15
N ILE A 52 7.83 -7.10 8.67
CA ILE A 52 8.67 -7.93 9.53
C ILE A 52 9.91 -7.19 10.07
N PHE A 53 10.36 -6.16 9.36
CA PHE A 53 11.55 -5.41 9.79
C PHE A 53 11.22 -4.40 10.90
N ASP A 54 9.94 -4.20 11.20
CA ASP A 54 9.51 -3.34 12.30
C ASP A 54 9.65 -4.12 13.63
N GLY A 55 10.69 -3.80 14.40
CA GLY A 55 10.91 -4.39 15.73
C GLY A 55 11.71 -5.70 15.76
N THR A 56 12.30 -6.13 14.64
CA THR A 56 13.27 -7.24 14.64
C THR A 56 14.69 -6.78 14.96
N VAL A 57 15.55 -7.73 15.35
CA VAL A 57 16.98 -7.47 15.62
C VAL A 57 17.73 -7.12 14.34
N GLN A 58 17.28 -7.62 13.19
CA GLN A 58 17.85 -7.30 11.89
C GLN A 58 17.22 -6.01 11.35
N ALA A 59 17.90 -4.90 11.61
CA ALA A 59 17.46 -3.59 11.13
C ALA A 59 17.45 -3.55 9.59
N ARG A 60 16.48 -2.81 9.02
CA ARG A 60 16.57 -2.38 7.62
C ARG A 60 17.90 -1.65 7.40
N PRO A 61 18.50 -1.74 6.20
CA PRO A 61 19.60 -0.85 5.84
C PRO A 61 19.14 0.60 5.93
N ALA A 62 20.10 1.53 6.05
CA ALA A 62 19.80 2.96 6.18
C ALA A 62 18.98 3.54 5.00
N TRP A 63 19.02 2.86 3.85
CA TRP A 63 18.21 3.15 2.68
C TRP A 63 17.64 1.86 2.12
N VAL A 64 16.32 1.79 2.00
CA VAL A 64 15.61 0.72 1.29
C VAL A 64 14.86 1.25 0.06
N GLY A 65 14.59 2.55 0.01
CA GLY A 65 13.87 3.18 -1.09
C GLY A 65 13.24 4.50 -0.65
N PRO A 66 12.65 5.24 -1.60
CA PRO A 66 12.12 6.58 -1.34
C PRO A 66 10.71 6.60 -0.70
N PHE A 67 10.02 5.46 -0.65
CA PHE A 67 8.65 5.36 -0.17
C PHE A 67 8.59 4.59 1.14
N GLN A 68 8.52 5.29 2.28
CA GLN A 68 8.12 4.77 3.61
C GLN A 68 8.55 3.33 3.88
N ASP A 69 9.87 3.13 3.88
CA ASP A 69 10.50 1.85 4.18
C ASP A 69 10.17 0.67 3.25
N LEU A 70 9.55 0.93 2.10
CA LEU A 70 9.44 -0.04 1.01
C LEU A 70 10.80 -0.24 0.36
N TRP A 71 11.14 -1.50 0.14
CA TRP A 71 12.32 -1.91 -0.60
C TRP A 71 12.13 -1.59 -2.07
N GLU A 72 13.07 -0.87 -2.67
CA GLU A 72 13.09 -0.57 -4.09
C GLU A 72 13.57 -1.79 -4.90
N ASP A 73 14.38 -2.68 -4.32
CA ASP A 73 14.89 -3.87 -5.00
C ASP A 73 14.33 -5.16 -4.38
N LEU A 74 13.55 -5.90 -5.17
CA LEU A 74 12.93 -7.16 -4.76
C LEU A 74 13.95 -8.26 -4.43
N ALA A 75 15.07 -8.31 -5.16
CA ALA A 75 16.13 -9.28 -4.90
C ALA A 75 16.86 -8.94 -3.60
N ALA A 76 17.10 -7.65 -3.33
CA ALA A 76 17.67 -7.20 -2.06
C ALA A 76 16.76 -7.54 -0.87
N LEU A 77 15.45 -7.32 -1.01
CA LEU A 77 14.46 -7.76 -0.03
C LEU A 77 14.51 -9.29 0.17
N GLY A 78 14.58 -10.06 -0.91
CA GLY A 78 14.71 -11.52 -0.85
C GLY A 78 15.93 -11.98 -0.05
N GLN A 79 17.09 -11.35 -0.26
CA GLN A 79 18.30 -11.64 0.50
C GLN A 79 18.15 -11.28 1.98
N ALA A 80 17.55 -10.13 2.29
CA ALA A 80 17.29 -9.71 3.67
C ALA A 80 16.34 -10.68 4.40
N VAL A 81 15.29 -11.15 3.71
CA VAL A 81 14.35 -12.15 4.22
C VAL A 81 15.05 -13.49 4.45
N ALA A 82 15.88 -13.95 3.52
CA ALA A 82 16.64 -15.19 3.66
C ALA A 82 17.61 -15.15 4.86
N ALA A 83 18.17 -13.97 5.15
CA ALA A 83 19.08 -13.77 6.28
C ALA A 83 18.40 -13.85 7.66
N LEU A 84 17.06 -13.78 7.74
CA LEU A 84 16.32 -13.98 9.00
C LEU A 84 16.37 -15.44 9.49
N GLY A 85 16.86 -16.38 8.68
CA GLY A 85 17.10 -17.77 9.04
C GLY A 85 15.85 -18.65 8.94
N GLU A 86 14.87 -18.45 9.81
CA GLU A 86 13.59 -19.17 9.71
C GLU A 86 12.68 -18.51 8.67
N THR A 87 11.95 -19.31 7.87
CA THR A 87 10.98 -18.78 6.92
C THR A 87 9.93 -17.96 7.69
N PRO A 88 9.93 -16.64 7.55
CA PRO A 88 9.04 -15.81 8.32
C PRO A 88 7.59 -16.07 7.92
N ARG A 89 6.69 -16.08 8.92
CA ARG A 89 5.25 -16.13 8.68
C ARG A 89 4.78 -14.75 8.23
N GLY A 90 4.94 -14.46 6.95
CA GLY A 90 4.55 -13.21 6.34
C GLY A 90 4.12 -13.38 4.89
N GLU A 91 3.60 -12.30 4.33
CA GLU A 91 3.20 -12.18 2.94
C GLU A 91 4.13 -11.18 2.27
N LEU A 92 4.87 -11.63 1.25
CA LEU A 92 5.68 -10.75 0.44
C LEU A 92 4.76 -9.94 -0.47
N VAL A 93 4.81 -8.62 -0.35
CA VAL A 93 3.91 -7.72 -1.06
C VAL A 93 4.67 -6.74 -1.94
N ALA A 94 4.09 -6.45 -3.10
CA ALA A 94 4.41 -5.30 -3.92
C ALA A 94 3.32 -4.24 -3.74
N VAL A 95 3.73 -2.97 -3.66
CA VAL A 95 2.82 -1.84 -3.44
C VAL A 95 2.84 -0.92 -4.66
N THR A 96 1.68 -0.68 -5.26
CA THR A 96 1.49 0.27 -6.37
C THR A 96 0.68 1.48 -5.91
N VAL A 97 0.79 2.59 -6.64
CA VAL A 97 -0.13 3.73 -6.56
C VAL A 97 -0.83 3.93 -7.90
N HIS A 98 -2.09 4.35 -7.85
CA HIS A 98 -2.95 4.52 -9.01
C HIS A 98 -3.55 5.92 -9.09
N ALA A 99 -3.68 6.45 -10.31
CA ALA A 99 -4.37 7.70 -10.60
C ALA A 99 -5.12 7.65 -11.94
N ARG A 100 -6.31 8.28 -12.04
CA ARG A 100 -7.05 8.40 -13.31
C ARG A 100 -6.35 9.30 -14.33
N GLU A 101 -5.50 10.20 -13.87
CA GLU A 101 -4.81 11.17 -14.72
C GLU A 101 -3.32 11.18 -14.42
N ARG A 102 -2.51 11.24 -15.48
CA ARG A 102 -1.05 11.32 -15.38
C ARG A 102 -0.57 12.52 -14.53
N ALA A 103 -1.31 13.63 -14.56
CA ALA A 103 -1.03 14.80 -13.74
C ALA A 103 -1.17 14.50 -12.23
N GLY A 104 -2.14 13.68 -11.84
CA GLY A 104 -2.31 13.21 -10.46
C GLY A 104 -1.08 12.44 -10.00
N LEU A 105 -0.70 11.39 -10.73
CA LEU A 105 0.49 10.62 -10.38
C LEU A 105 1.77 11.49 -10.33
N GLY A 106 1.89 12.48 -11.22
CA GLY A 106 2.96 13.48 -11.17
C GLY A 106 3.02 14.20 -9.82
N SER A 107 1.90 14.72 -9.32
CA SER A 107 1.84 15.37 -8.00
C SER A 107 2.27 14.45 -6.86
N PHE A 108 1.83 13.19 -6.86
CA PHE A 108 2.22 12.21 -5.85
C PHE A 108 3.74 11.97 -5.85
N LEU A 109 4.32 11.76 -7.04
CA LEU A 109 5.75 11.53 -7.20
C LEU A 109 6.58 12.76 -6.86
N GLU A 110 6.10 13.97 -7.20
CA GLU A 110 6.75 15.23 -6.80
C GLU A 110 6.84 15.39 -5.28
N ALA A 111 5.81 14.96 -4.53
CA ALA A 111 5.81 15.00 -3.07
C ALA A 111 6.85 14.05 -2.45
N HIS A 112 7.25 13.01 -3.18
CA HIS A 112 8.21 12.00 -2.73
C HIS A 112 9.61 12.15 -3.29
N ARG A 113 9.87 13.16 -4.14
CA ARG A 113 11.19 13.31 -4.74
C ARG A 113 12.27 13.43 -3.66
N GLY A 114 13.27 12.55 -3.76
CA GLY A 114 14.50 12.66 -3.00
C GLY A 114 15.22 13.96 -3.31
N TYR A 115 15.93 14.47 -2.31
CA TYR A 115 16.82 15.60 -2.45
C TYR A 115 18.25 15.09 -2.41
N ASP A 116 19.05 15.39 -3.43
CA ASP A 116 20.49 15.15 -3.35
C ASP A 116 21.09 16.18 -2.38
N PRO A 117 21.67 15.76 -1.25
CA PRO A 117 22.20 16.68 -0.25
C PRO A 117 23.44 17.44 -0.73
N TRP A 118 24.12 16.99 -1.79
CA TRP A 118 25.34 17.57 -2.31
C TRP A 118 25.09 18.59 -3.41
N THR A 119 24.13 18.30 -4.30
CA THR A 119 23.79 19.19 -5.43
C THR A 119 22.60 20.10 -5.11
N GLY A 120 21.79 19.71 -4.14
CA GLY A 120 20.52 20.36 -3.85
C GLY A 120 19.48 20.16 -4.95
N GLU A 121 19.73 19.23 -5.88
CA GLU A 121 18.84 18.95 -6.99
C GLU A 121 17.84 17.85 -6.64
N ARG A 122 16.69 17.93 -7.32
CA ARG A 122 15.67 16.88 -7.29
C ARG A 122 16.14 15.72 -8.16
N VAL A 123 16.56 14.63 -7.54
CA VAL A 123 16.91 13.41 -8.27
C VAL A 123 15.62 12.67 -8.66
N PRO A 124 15.50 12.14 -9.90
CA PRO A 124 14.42 11.22 -10.23
C PRO A 124 14.42 10.07 -9.22
N LEU A 125 13.24 9.71 -8.71
CA LEU A 125 13.15 8.55 -7.85
C LEU A 125 13.64 7.32 -8.62
N PRO A 126 14.59 6.54 -8.06
CA PRO A 126 14.94 5.26 -8.66
C PRO A 126 13.66 4.45 -8.85
N TYR A 127 13.59 3.78 -10.00
CA TYR A 127 12.49 2.87 -10.28
C TYR A 127 12.74 1.63 -9.42
N PRO A 128 11.72 1.09 -8.74
CA PRO A 128 11.90 -0.20 -8.10
C PRO A 128 12.34 -1.24 -9.14
N LEU A 129 13.05 -2.27 -8.70
CA LEU A 129 13.53 -3.38 -9.51
C LEU A 129 12.81 -4.65 -9.04
N PRO A 130 11.93 -5.24 -9.87
CA PRO A 130 11.51 -4.79 -11.20
C PRO A 130 10.65 -3.51 -11.19
N GLU A 131 10.55 -2.80 -12.32
CA GLU A 131 9.84 -1.50 -12.42
C GLU A 131 8.31 -1.62 -12.49
N ARG A 132 7.80 -2.84 -12.70
CA ARG A 132 6.39 -3.15 -12.94
C ARG A 132 6.01 -4.42 -12.22
N CYS A 133 4.73 -4.52 -11.87
CA CYS A 133 4.16 -5.75 -11.36
C CYS A 133 4.28 -6.88 -12.39
N SER A 134 4.61 -8.08 -11.91
CA SER A 134 4.55 -9.29 -12.73
C SER A 134 3.08 -9.70 -12.94
N GLU A 135 2.74 -10.19 -14.13
CA GLU A 135 1.41 -10.79 -14.39
C GLU A 135 1.14 -12.03 -13.53
N ARG A 136 2.18 -12.61 -12.90
CA ARG A 136 2.06 -13.74 -11.97
C ARG A 136 1.66 -13.32 -10.56
N TRP A 137 1.79 -12.04 -10.22
CA TRP A 137 1.44 -11.55 -8.88
C TRP A 137 -0.07 -11.43 -8.76
N ALA A 138 -0.61 -11.91 -7.64
CA ALA A 138 -2.04 -11.85 -7.39
C ALA A 138 -2.38 -10.53 -6.70
N LEU A 139 -3.33 -9.76 -7.25
CA LEU A 139 -3.87 -8.59 -6.56
C LEU A 139 -4.59 -9.05 -5.28
N ILE A 140 -4.16 -8.51 -4.14
CA ILE A 140 -4.78 -8.69 -2.84
C ILE A 140 -5.98 -7.75 -2.73
N GLY A 141 -5.82 -6.49 -3.13
CA GLY A 141 -6.87 -5.47 -3.15
C GLY A 141 -6.30 -4.06 -3.18
N TYR A 142 -7.19 -3.07 -3.04
CA TYR A 142 -6.84 -1.66 -3.03
C TYR A 142 -7.10 -1.01 -1.67
N ASP A 143 -6.15 -0.22 -1.22
CA ASP A 143 -6.22 0.64 -0.04
C ASP A 143 -6.29 2.11 -0.46
N VAL A 144 -6.66 2.98 0.48
CA VAL A 144 -6.73 4.43 0.29
C VAL A 144 -5.89 5.10 1.37
N CYS A 145 -4.72 5.60 1.00
CA CYS A 145 -3.75 6.19 1.93
C CYS A 145 -3.37 7.61 1.54
N ASP A 146 -2.93 8.41 2.52
CA ASP A 146 -2.34 9.71 2.25
C ASP A 146 -0.95 9.58 1.60
N VAL A 147 -0.31 10.71 1.33
CA VAL A 147 1.04 10.74 0.76
C VAL A 147 2.08 10.11 1.68
N TRP A 148 1.81 9.97 2.98
CA TRP A 148 2.68 9.35 3.98
C TRP A 148 2.24 7.93 4.36
N GLY A 149 1.34 7.33 3.56
CA GLY A 149 0.88 5.95 3.70
C GLY A 149 -0.03 5.72 4.90
N LEU A 150 -0.54 6.78 5.53
CA LEU A 150 -1.57 6.65 6.54
C LEU A 150 -2.87 6.20 5.86
N SER A 151 -3.40 5.04 6.24
CA SER A 151 -4.61 4.49 5.62
C SER A 151 -5.85 5.23 6.12
N GLY A 152 -6.54 5.90 5.21
CA GLY A 152 -7.85 6.49 5.46
C GLY A 152 -8.97 5.47 5.54
N LEU A 153 -8.73 4.23 5.08
CA LEU A 153 -9.65 3.11 5.18
C LEU A 153 -9.55 2.40 6.54
N SER A 154 -8.33 2.28 7.07
CA SER A 154 -8.04 1.37 8.19
C SER A 154 -7.29 2.02 9.37
N ASN A 155 -6.86 3.28 9.27
CA ASN A 155 -6.09 3.98 10.33
C ASN A 155 -6.53 5.42 10.60
N CYS A 156 -7.61 5.89 9.95
CA CYS A 156 -8.30 7.12 10.33
C CYS A 156 -9.64 6.76 10.98
N ALA A 157 -9.73 6.92 12.30
CA ALA A 157 -10.90 6.51 13.08
C ALA A 157 -12.21 7.07 12.52
N TYR A 158 -13.27 6.28 12.56
CA TYR A 158 -14.61 6.71 12.18
C TYR A 158 -15.33 7.26 13.40
N ASP A 159 -16.00 8.40 13.23
CA ASP A 159 -16.96 8.84 14.23
C ASP A 159 -18.15 7.85 14.28
N SER A 160 -18.73 7.69 15.47
CA SER A 160 -19.76 6.68 15.71
C SER A 160 -21.06 6.94 14.95
N GLY A 161 -21.33 8.18 14.54
CA GLY A 161 -22.53 8.57 13.80
C GLY A 161 -22.47 8.18 12.32
N HIS A 162 -21.37 8.50 11.64
CA HIS A 162 -21.18 8.24 10.22
C HIS A 162 -20.64 6.83 9.94
N ALA A 163 -20.03 6.15 10.93
CA ALA A 163 -19.52 4.79 10.75
C ALA A 163 -20.59 3.82 10.25
N ALA A 164 -21.83 3.89 10.77
CA ALA A 164 -22.89 2.98 10.36
C ALA A 164 -23.27 3.15 8.88
N GLU A 165 -23.38 4.39 8.41
CA GLU A 165 -23.69 4.71 7.02
C GLU A 165 -22.56 4.29 6.08
N LEU A 166 -21.32 4.59 6.45
CA LEU A 166 -20.13 4.18 5.69
C LEU A 166 -20.00 2.66 5.62
N ARG A 167 -20.26 1.95 6.73
CA ARG A 167 -20.28 0.48 6.75
C ARG A 167 -21.33 -0.07 5.79
N ALA A 168 -22.55 0.44 5.84
CA ALA A 168 -23.62 0.00 4.96
C ALA A 168 -23.27 0.23 3.47
N ALA A 169 -22.63 1.35 3.14
CA ALA A 169 -22.27 1.71 1.78
C ALA A 169 -21.05 0.95 1.23
N TRP A 170 -20.00 0.77 2.05
CA TRP A 170 -18.68 0.37 1.60
C TRP A 170 -18.28 -1.05 2.01
N ALA A 171 -18.77 -1.58 3.15
CA ALA A 171 -18.40 -2.93 3.60
C ALA A 171 -18.67 -4.05 2.56
N PRO A 172 -19.75 -4.01 1.76
CA PRO A 172 -19.99 -5.00 0.71
C PRO A 172 -18.99 -4.94 -0.46
N ARG A 173 -18.23 -3.85 -0.59
CA ARG A 173 -17.22 -3.62 -1.64
C ARG A 173 -15.81 -4.03 -1.19
N LEU A 174 -15.66 -4.41 0.08
CA LEU A 174 -14.42 -4.82 0.70
C LEU A 174 -14.32 -6.36 0.74
N ASN A 175 -13.13 -6.87 0.49
CA ASN A 175 -12.81 -8.29 0.63
C ASN A 175 -12.51 -8.69 2.09
N ASP A 176 -12.11 -9.94 2.29
CA ASP A 176 -11.78 -10.48 3.62
C ASP A 176 -10.45 -9.98 4.21
N ARG A 177 -9.72 -9.13 3.48
CA ARG A 177 -8.56 -8.36 3.96
C ARG A 177 -8.90 -6.90 4.24
N HIS A 178 -10.17 -6.51 4.24
CA HIS A 178 -10.60 -5.11 4.41
C HIS A 178 -10.14 -4.18 3.28
N LEU A 179 -9.88 -4.70 2.09
CA LEU A 179 -9.42 -3.92 0.92
C LEU A 179 -10.50 -3.88 -0.15
N PHE A 180 -10.54 -2.81 -0.96
CA PHE A 180 -11.42 -2.73 -2.11
C PHE A 180 -11.01 -3.72 -3.19
N VAL A 181 -12.00 -4.32 -3.86
CA VAL A 181 -11.76 -5.28 -4.95
C VAL A 181 -11.54 -4.57 -6.29
N THR A 182 -12.04 -3.35 -6.46
CA THR A 182 -11.96 -2.59 -7.71
C THR A 182 -11.34 -1.21 -7.51
N LEU A 183 -10.63 -0.72 -8.54
CA LEU A 183 -10.09 0.64 -8.55
C LEU A 183 -11.18 1.71 -8.48
N ASP A 184 -12.32 1.49 -9.14
CA ASP A 184 -13.41 2.46 -9.16
C ASP A 184 -14.02 2.62 -7.75
N ASP A 185 -14.16 1.54 -6.98
CA ASP A 185 -14.62 1.61 -5.59
C ASP A 185 -13.61 2.33 -4.69
N ALA A 186 -12.33 1.98 -4.83
CA ALA A 186 -11.26 2.60 -4.04
C ALA A 186 -11.15 4.11 -4.32
N ASP A 187 -11.27 4.53 -5.57
CA ASP A 187 -11.23 5.95 -5.94
C ASP A 187 -12.49 6.70 -5.55
N ALA A 188 -13.67 6.07 -5.66
CA ALA A 188 -14.89 6.68 -5.13
C ALA A 188 -14.77 6.87 -3.61
N TYR A 189 -14.19 5.91 -2.89
CA TYR A 189 -13.93 6.03 -1.47
C TYR A 189 -12.84 7.06 -1.14
N ARG A 190 -11.80 7.19 -1.97
CA ARG A 190 -10.76 8.22 -1.85
C ARG A 190 -11.36 9.62 -1.73
N HIS A 191 -12.37 9.95 -2.54
CA HIS A 191 -13.08 11.23 -2.44
C HIS A 191 -13.86 11.41 -1.13
N VAL A 192 -14.46 10.32 -0.60
CA VAL A 192 -15.12 10.35 0.70
C VAL A 192 -14.09 10.61 1.80
N THR A 193 -12.94 9.94 1.74
CA THR A 193 -11.85 10.10 2.70
C THR A 193 -11.22 11.50 2.62
N ASP A 194 -10.99 12.03 1.43
CA ASP A 194 -10.50 13.41 1.22
C ASP A 194 -11.40 14.44 1.93
N ALA A 195 -12.72 14.24 1.90
CA ALA A 195 -13.68 15.11 2.57
C ALA A 195 -13.76 14.86 4.10
N ARG A 196 -13.63 13.59 4.52
CA ARG A 196 -13.76 13.16 5.92
C ARG A 196 -12.52 13.53 6.76
N VAL A 197 -11.34 13.45 6.16
CA VAL A 197 -10.03 13.59 6.83
C VAL A 197 -9.21 14.65 6.09
N ALA A 198 -9.76 15.87 6.03
CA ALA A 198 -9.23 16.95 5.21
C ALA A 198 -7.78 17.35 5.57
N GLU A 199 -7.36 17.15 6.83
CA GLU A 199 -6.02 17.42 7.31
C GLU A 199 -4.94 16.48 6.73
N HIS A 200 -5.36 15.32 6.21
CA HIS A 200 -4.48 14.33 5.55
C HIS A 200 -4.65 14.30 4.02
N ALA A 201 -5.64 15.00 3.48
CA ALA A 201 -5.83 15.08 2.04
C ALA A 201 -4.61 15.74 1.34
N PRO A 202 -4.23 15.30 0.11
CA PRO A 202 -4.93 14.33 -0.72
C PRO A 202 -4.59 12.86 -0.39
N PHE A 203 -5.60 12.01 -0.41
CA PHE A 203 -5.49 10.56 -0.44
C PHE A 203 -5.32 10.02 -1.86
N TRP A 204 -4.71 8.84 -1.95
CA TRP A 204 -4.36 8.10 -3.16
C TRP A 204 -4.80 6.64 -3.06
N VAL A 205 -5.01 6.00 -4.21
CA VAL A 205 -5.35 4.56 -4.26
C VAL A 205 -4.07 3.76 -4.36
N PHE A 206 -3.85 2.85 -3.42
CA PHE A 206 -2.71 1.94 -3.39
C PHE A 206 -3.15 0.52 -3.73
N GLY A 207 -2.46 -0.15 -4.66
CA GLY A 207 -2.67 -1.56 -4.95
C GLY A 207 -1.70 -2.43 -4.17
N LEU A 208 -2.20 -3.50 -3.57
CA LEU A 208 -1.40 -4.47 -2.82
C LEU A 208 -1.39 -5.80 -3.58
N TRP A 209 -0.19 -6.30 -3.88
CA TRP A 209 -0.01 -7.48 -4.72
C TRP A 209 0.80 -8.54 -3.98
N ALA A 210 0.30 -9.77 -3.92
CA ALA A 210 1.03 -10.90 -3.39
C ALA A 210 2.11 -11.33 -4.39
N VAL A 211 3.37 -11.26 -3.96
CA VAL A 211 4.53 -11.63 -4.76
C VAL A 211 4.79 -13.13 -4.55
N THR A 212 4.77 -13.88 -5.64
CA THR A 212 5.01 -15.34 -5.62
C THR A 212 6.49 -15.66 -5.46
N GLY A 213 6.81 -16.74 -4.73
CA GLY A 213 8.18 -17.13 -4.37
C GLY A 213 9.18 -17.29 -5.52
N ASP A 214 8.72 -17.64 -6.73
CA ASP A 214 9.56 -17.68 -7.93
C ASP A 214 10.28 -16.36 -8.21
N ALA A 215 9.72 -15.23 -7.76
CA ALA A 215 10.28 -13.90 -7.96
C ALA A 215 11.50 -13.61 -7.07
N LEU A 216 11.75 -14.41 -6.02
CA LEU A 216 12.89 -14.25 -5.11
C LEU A 216 14.16 -15.00 -5.56
N GLY A 217 14.12 -15.69 -6.72
CA GLY A 217 15.30 -16.33 -7.27
C GLY A 217 15.57 -17.71 -6.68
N GLY A 218 14.82 -18.69 -7.16
CA GLY A 218 15.29 -20.07 -7.26
C GLY A 218 15.29 -20.45 -8.74
N GLU A 219 16.35 -20.13 -9.48
CA GLU A 219 16.63 -20.96 -10.66
C GLU A 219 16.89 -22.36 -10.11
N GLY A 220 16.06 -23.31 -10.54
CA GLY A 220 16.21 -24.71 -10.18
C GLY A 220 17.64 -25.15 -10.40
N THR A 221 18.26 -25.63 -9.31
CA THR A 221 19.42 -26.52 -9.39
C THR A 221 18.95 -27.91 -9.82
#